data_AF-A0A4Y1Z6P5-F1
#
_entry.id   AF-A0A4Y1Z6P5-F1
#
_cell.length_a   1.000
_cell.length_b   1.000
_cell.length_c   1.000
_cell.angle_alpha   90.00
_cell.angle_beta   90.00
_cell.angle_gamma   90.00
#
_symmetry.space_group_name_H-M   'P 1'
#
loop_
_entity.id
_entity.type
_entity.pdbx_description
1 polymer ?
#
loop_
_entity_poly.entity_id
_entity_poly.type
_entity_poly.pdbx_seq_one_letter_code
_entity_poly.pdbx_strand_id
1 'polypeptide(L)'
;MKNNQFARLTADHETVVAELKAIHFYDDQMTCVTSPTEVYQLLLRKAFLTTKDNGSFTNKLKNYLATPSLDLKDYFDSKQPVTTKIFYLVALQLLEFLVTEDFAIDNPLEAMHRMQLPTIETNDNWHKDQLLDAWYLLLTTHTKNGQTFLDRLTNQGYFIPFYDLPVREKPLFFNGKAQAVFDPAKLVREVVYVESSVDSDCDGQRDLLKVEILRPSDTEHGLRVPALFTASPYNQGINHEAGSRAMHDVNVPLQAKKPNRLTYQEIAYRKEKHSLPAPRVVTGETRHAAETFSREHSYTLNDYFLVRGFAAVYSAGIGTLDSDGVQTCGDPQQTEATKNVIEWLNGKRRAFTNRTDNIAISAWWCNGSVAMTGRSYLGTLATAAATTGVDGLKTIISEAAISSWYDYYREGGLVIAPGGFPGEDADVLAIETQSRMKAPADYILRIKDFLRNKWIRWHKPWIENQVTTRPSGMHAITAKTSLRLNVMY
;
A
#
# COMPACT_ATOMS: atom_id res chain seq x y z
N MET A 1 -5.94 -20.63 17.49
CA MET A 1 -5.57 -19.37 16.80
C MET A 1 -6.04 -18.20 17.66
N LYS A 2 -5.38 -17.03 17.59
CA LYS A 2 -5.82 -15.77 18.22
C LYS A 2 -5.94 -14.71 17.13
N ASN A 3 -7.14 -14.16 16.91
CA ASN A 3 -7.43 -13.15 15.90
C ASN A 3 -7.51 -11.75 16.51
N ASN A 4 -6.35 -11.12 16.66
CA ASN A 4 -6.29 -9.74 17.16
C ASN A 4 -6.81 -8.77 16.09
N GLN A 5 -7.76 -7.92 16.45
CA GLN A 5 -8.34 -6.89 15.57
C GLN A 5 -8.21 -5.51 16.21
N PHE A 6 -7.32 -4.68 15.68
CA PHE A 6 -7.06 -3.33 16.20
C PHE A 6 -7.81 -2.24 15.42
N ALA A 7 -8.24 -2.53 14.20
CA ALA A 7 -8.84 -1.55 13.30
C ALA A 7 -10.38 -1.46 13.42
N ARG A 8 -11.02 -2.19 14.34
CA ARG A 8 -12.48 -2.19 14.50
C ARG A 8 -12.91 -1.00 15.38
N LEU A 9 -13.75 -0.12 14.84
CA LEU A 9 -14.37 0.95 15.63
C LEU A 9 -15.60 0.40 16.36
N THR A 10 -15.84 0.91 17.57
CA THR A 10 -17.11 0.68 18.27
C THR A 10 -18.08 1.74 17.80
N ALA A 11 -19.24 1.32 17.28
CA ALA A 11 -20.30 2.19 16.80
C ALA A 11 -21.50 2.11 17.75
N ASP A 12 -22.20 3.23 17.94
CA ASP A 12 -23.51 3.21 18.57
C ASP A 12 -24.57 2.65 17.60
N HIS A 13 -25.75 2.34 18.14
CA HIS A 13 -26.82 1.72 17.36
C HIS A 13 -27.29 2.58 16.17
N GLU A 14 -27.37 3.91 16.35
CA GLU A 14 -27.76 4.83 15.28
C GLU A 14 -26.77 4.75 14.11
N THR A 15 -25.47 4.77 14.41
CA THR A 15 -24.41 4.60 13.42
C THR A 15 -24.47 3.22 12.75
N VAL A 16 -24.71 2.15 13.52
CA VAL A 16 -24.89 0.79 12.99
C VAL A 16 -26.01 0.76 11.94
N VAL A 17 -27.19 1.29 12.27
CA VAL A 17 -28.34 1.31 11.37
C VAL A 17 -28.05 2.16 10.13
N ALA A 18 -27.42 3.33 10.31
CA ALA A 18 -27.07 4.21 9.20
C ALA A 18 -26.09 3.56 8.22
N GLU A 19 -25.04 2.90 8.72
CA GLU A 19 -24.05 2.24 7.87
C GLU A 19 -24.61 0.97 7.21
N LEU A 20 -25.42 0.16 7.92
CA LEU A 20 -26.11 -1.00 7.32
C LEU A 20 -27.08 -0.57 6.20
N LYS A 21 -27.73 0.58 6.34
CA LYS A 21 -28.54 1.19 5.28
C LYS A 21 -27.68 1.61 4.10
N ALA A 22 -26.57 2.29 4.36
CA ALA A 22 -25.66 2.79 3.31
C ALA A 22 -25.11 1.67 2.41
N ILE A 23 -24.91 0.46 2.96
CA ILE A 23 -24.47 -0.71 2.20
C ILE A 23 -25.63 -1.65 1.81
N HIS A 24 -26.89 -1.24 1.95
CA HIS A 24 -28.09 -2.01 1.58
C HIS A 24 -28.29 -3.35 2.33
N PHE A 25 -27.65 -3.53 3.50
CA PHE A 25 -27.98 -4.62 4.42
C PHE A 25 -29.30 -4.38 5.16
N TYR A 26 -29.62 -3.11 5.46
CA TYR A 26 -30.87 -2.70 6.09
C TYR A 26 -31.71 -1.89 5.11
N ASP A 27 -32.83 -2.45 4.65
CA ASP A 27 -33.74 -1.85 3.66
C ASP A 27 -35.18 -1.71 4.20
N ASP A 28 -36.11 -1.30 3.34
CA ASP A 28 -37.52 -1.11 3.69
C ASP A 28 -38.18 -2.43 4.13
N GLN A 29 -37.81 -3.55 3.53
CA GLN A 29 -38.28 -4.87 3.95
C GLN A 29 -37.84 -5.14 5.40
N MET A 30 -36.59 -4.83 5.72
CA MET A 30 -36.06 -4.97 7.07
C MET A 30 -36.72 -4.04 8.08
N THR A 31 -37.20 -2.87 7.64
CA THR A 31 -37.88 -1.91 8.50
C THR A 31 -39.22 -2.44 9.02
N CYS A 32 -39.98 -3.15 8.18
CA CYS A 32 -41.30 -3.69 8.53
C CYS A 32 -41.27 -4.94 9.45
N VAL A 33 -40.12 -5.60 9.58
CA VAL A 33 -39.96 -6.80 10.41
C VAL A 33 -39.59 -6.43 11.84
N THR A 34 -40.26 -7.04 12.81
CA THR A 34 -39.99 -6.87 14.26
C THR A 34 -39.37 -8.11 14.91
N SER A 35 -39.60 -9.30 14.36
CA SER A 35 -39.05 -10.56 14.87
C SER A 35 -37.54 -10.66 14.64
N PRO A 36 -36.70 -10.85 15.68
CA PRO A 36 -35.26 -11.04 15.51
C PRO A 36 -34.91 -12.24 14.63
N THR A 37 -35.67 -13.34 14.72
CA THR A 37 -35.43 -14.51 13.88
C THR A 37 -35.68 -14.21 12.40
N GLU A 38 -36.74 -13.47 12.08
CA GLU A 38 -37.02 -13.06 10.70
C GLU A 38 -35.98 -12.03 10.22
N VAL A 39 -35.52 -11.14 11.11
CA VAL A 39 -34.42 -10.22 10.81
C VAL A 39 -33.16 -11.00 10.42
N TYR A 40 -32.83 -12.04 11.19
CA TYR A 40 -31.66 -12.87 10.95
C TYR A 40 -31.74 -13.62 9.61
N GLN A 41 -32.91 -14.16 9.26
CA GLN A 41 -33.12 -14.82 7.97
C GLN A 41 -32.89 -13.89 6.77
N LEU A 42 -33.37 -12.65 6.84
CA LEU A 42 -33.19 -11.67 5.77
C LEU A 42 -31.72 -11.21 5.65
N LEU A 43 -31.03 -11.04 6.78
CA LEU A 43 -29.59 -10.75 6.80
C LEU A 43 -28.76 -11.89 6.17
N LEU A 44 -29.07 -13.14 6.50
CA LEU A 44 -28.46 -14.32 5.88
C LEU A 44 -28.75 -14.39 4.38
N ARG A 45 -29.98 -14.05 3.95
CA ARG A 45 -30.34 -13.99 2.53
C ARG A 45 -29.49 -12.97 1.78
N LYS A 46 -29.17 -11.83 2.40
CA LYS A 46 -28.27 -10.81 1.83
C LYS A 46 -26.80 -11.23 1.84
N ALA A 47 -26.37 -12.09 2.78
CA ALA A 47 -25.00 -12.61 2.83
C ALA A 47 -24.77 -13.82 1.89
N PHE A 48 -25.79 -14.58 1.53
CA PHE A 48 -25.68 -15.76 0.67
C PHE A 48 -25.77 -15.39 -0.82
N LEU A 49 -24.75 -14.69 -1.30
CA LEU A 49 -24.69 -14.09 -2.64
C LEU A 49 -24.70 -15.08 -3.80
N THR A 50 -24.33 -16.34 -3.55
CA THR A 50 -24.38 -17.41 -4.56
C THR A 50 -25.77 -18.00 -4.76
N THR A 51 -26.76 -17.58 -3.96
CA THR A 51 -28.16 -18.03 -4.07
C THR A 51 -29.04 -16.90 -4.60
N LYS A 52 -29.73 -17.13 -5.72
CA LYS A 52 -30.57 -16.11 -6.37
C LYS A 52 -32.07 -16.34 -6.19
N ASP A 53 -32.46 -17.57 -5.92
CA ASP A 53 -33.85 -18.00 -5.74
C ASP A 53 -34.08 -18.62 -4.35
N ASN A 54 -35.36 -18.75 -3.96
CA ASN A 54 -35.74 -19.26 -2.65
C ASN A 54 -35.37 -20.74 -2.43
N GLY A 55 -35.39 -21.56 -3.48
CA GLY A 55 -35.03 -22.98 -3.40
C GLY A 55 -33.54 -23.15 -3.11
N SER A 56 -32.70 -22.42 -3.85
CA SER A 56 -31.25 -22.39 -3.61
C SER A 56 -30.89 -21.83 -2.24
N PHE A 57 -31.57 -20.76 -1.79
CA PHE A 57 -31.38 -20.21 -0.44
C PHE A 57 -31.74 -21.23 0.64
N THR A 58 -32.88 -21.91 0.48
CA THR A 58 -33.32 -22.99 1.39
C THR A 58 -32.30 -24.12 1.45
N ASN A 59 -31.79 -24.57 0.31
CA ASN A 59 -30.75 -25.60 0.26
C ASN A 59 -29.44 -25.12 0.90
N LYS A 60 -29.09 -23.85 0.72
CA LYS A 60 -27.88 -23.27 1.32
C LYS A 60 -27.95 -23.25 2.85
N LEU A 61 -29.12 -22.95 3.42
CA LEU A 61 -29.34 -22.99 4.87
C LEU A 61 -29.08 -24.40 5.46
N LYS A 62 -29.39 -25.48 4.73
CA LYS A 62 -29.11 -26.85 5.17
C LYS A 62 -27.62 -27.17 5.34
N ASN A 63 -26.74 -26.37 4.75
CA ASN A 63 -25.28 -26.53 4.91
C ASN A 63 -24.74 -25.90 6.20
N TYR A 64 -25.58 -25.22 6.99
CA TYR A 64 -25.17 -24.58 8.23
C TYR A 64 -25.85 -25.25 9.42
N LEU A 65 -25.10 -25.52 10.47
CA LEU A 65 -25.64 -26.03 11.72
C LEU A 65 -26.19 -24.88 12.57
N ALA A 66 -27.42 -25.03 13.07
CA ALA A 66 -28.01 -24.16 14.09
C ALA A 66 -27.83 -24.75 15.50
N THR A 67 -27.82 -26.07 15.61
CA THR A 67 -27.55 -26.82 16.85
C THR A 67 -26.69 -28.05 16.52
N PRO A 68 -26.20 -28.81 17.52
CA PRO A 68 -25.48 -30.06 17.27
C PRO A 68 -26.24 -31.12 16.45
N SER A 69 -27.57 -31.02 16.39
CA SER A 69 -28.44 -32.01 15.75
C SER A 69 -29.39 -31.45 14.69
N LEU A 70 -29.37 -30.13 14.43
CA LEU A 70 -30.30 -29.49 13.51
C LEU A 70 -29.59 -28.49 12.60
N ASP A 71 -29.89 -28.57 11.30
CA ASP A 71 -29.47 -27.56 10.33
C ASP A 71 -30.30 -26.28 10.46
N LEU A 72 -29.80 -25.19 9.87
CA LEU A 72 -30.36 -23.86 10.02
C LEU A 72 -31.72 -23.70 9.33
N LYS A 73 -31.99 -24.47 8.27
CA LYS A 73 -33.31 -24.46 7.63
C LYS A 73 -34.33 -25.12 8.55
N ASP A 74 -34.07 -26.34 8.99
CA ASP A 74 -35.01 -27.07 9.83
C ASP A 74 -35.20 -26.37 11.19
N TYR A 75 -34.18 -25.67 11.69
CA TYR A 75 -34.32 -24.77 12.84
C TYR A 75 -35.31 -23.62 12.59
N PHE A 76 -35.21 -22.92 11.46
CA PHE A 76 -36.15 -21.84 11.14
C PHE A 76 -37.59 -22.34 10.95
N ASP A 77 -37.79 -23.54 10.40
CA ASP A 77 -39.12 -24.16 10.27
C ASP A 77 -39.75 -24.47 11.63
N SER A 78 -38.93 -24.76 12.65
CA SER A 78 -39.41 -25.00 14.02
C SER A 78 -39.94 -23.73 14.71
N LYS A 79 -39.78 -22.55 14.10
CA LYS A 79 -40.20 -21.23 14.60
C LYS A 79 -39.64 -20.89 15.99
N GLN A 80 -38.50 -21.46 16.36
CA GLN A 80 -37.81 -21.13 17.59
C GLN A 80 -37.09 -19.78 17.48
N PRO A 81 -36.94 -19.02 18.59
CA PRO A 81 -36.23 -17.75 18.59
C PRO A 81 -34.73 -17.98 18.33
N VAL A 82 -34.06 -17.05 17.65
CA VAL A 82 -32.60 -17.04 17.60
C VAL A 82 -32.03 -16.79 19.00
N THR A 83 -31.09 -17.61 19.43
CA THR A 83 -30.36 -17.46 20.70
C THR A 83 -28.91 -17.09 20.44
N THR A 84 -28.21 -16.67 21.48
CA THR A 84 -26.79 -16.27 21.40
C THR A 84 -25.92 -17.44 20.93
N LYS A 85 -26.18 -18.64 21.47
CA LYS A 85 -25.47 -19.87 21.07
C LYS A 85 -25.64 -20.16 19.58
N ILE A 86 -26.86 -19.99 19.06
CA ILE A 86 -27.19 -20.28 17.67
C ILE A 86 -26.56 -19.23 16.74
N PHE A 87 -26.70 -17.95 17.08
CA PHE A 87 -26.09 -16.87 16.33
C PHE A 87 -24.58 -17.09 16.16
N TYR A 88 -23.87 -17.39 17.25
CA TYR A 88 -22.42 -17.57 17.21
C TYR A 88 -21.97 -18.92 16.63
N LEU A 89 -22.77 -19.98 16.72
CA LEU A 89 -22.50 -21.21 15.99
C LEU A 89 -22.53 -20.98 14.47
N VAL A 90 -23.54 -20.26 13.98
CA VAL A 90 -23.63 -19.89 12.56
C VAL A 90 -22.55 -18.86 12.20
N ALA A 91 -22.27 -17.89 13.06
CA ALA A 91 -21.22 -16.89 12.84
C ALA A 91 -19.84 -17.54 12.62
N LEU A 92 -19.45 -18.52 13.44
CA LEU A 92 -18.18 -19.24 13.25
C LEU A 92 -18.09 -19.92 11.88
N GLN A 93 -19.19 -20.52 11.41
CA GLN A 93 -19.27 -21.12 10.07
C GLN A 93 -19.22 -20.07 8.95
N LEU A 94 -19.89 -18.92 9.12
CA LEU A 94 -19.81 -17.77 8.22
C LEU A 94 -18.40 -17.15 8.19
N LEU A 95 -17.66 -17.25 9.29
CA LEU A 95 -16.27 -16.83 9.43
C LEU A 95 -15.27 -17.90 8.99
N GLU A 96 -15.73 -18.98 8.37
CA GLU A 96 -14.92 -20.06 7.78
C GLU A 96 -14.17 -20.94 8.79
N PHE A 97 -14.58 -20.90 10.07
CA PHE A 97 -14.11 -21.86 11.07
C PHE A 97 -14.87 -23.19 10.91
N LEU A 98 -14.12 -24.28 10.97
CA LEU A 98 -14.60 -25.64 10.76
C LEU A 98 -14.94 -26.29 12.11
N VAL A 99 -16.14 -26.87 12.21
CA VAL A 99 -16.64 -27.51 13.44
C VAL A 99 -15.77 -28.71 13.88
N THR A 100 -15.17 -29.45 12.95
CA THR A 100 -14.38 -30.64 13.31
C THR A 100 -12.91 -30.32 13.59
N GLU A 101 -12.45 -29.10 13.31
CA GLU A 101 -11.03 -28.73 13.40
C GLU A 101 -10.80 -27.52 14.31
N ASP A 102 -11.60 -26.48 14.14
CA ASP A 102 -11.37 -25.19 14.78
C ASP A 102 -12.14 -25.07 16.10
N PHE A 103 -13.35 -25.65 16.24
CA PHE A 103 -14.15 -25.48 17.46
C PHE A 103 -15.18 -26.57 17.73
N ALA A 104 -15.42 -26.92 19.00
CA ALA A 104 -16.48 -27.86 19.36
C ALA A 104 -17.87 -27.23 19.20
N ILE A 105 -18.79 -27.95 18.54
CA ILE A 105 -20.15 -27.48 18.23
C ILE A 105 -20.97 -27.09 19.48
N ASP A 106 -20.70 -27.75 20.61
CA ASP A 106 -21.46 -27.54 21.84
C ASP A 106 -21.13 -26.20 22.51
N ASN A 107 -19.96 -25.61 22.25
CA ASN A 107 -19.48 -24.41 22.95
C ASN A 107 -18.97 -23.32 21.98
N PRO A 108 -19.82 -22.76 21.09
CA PRO A 108 -19.38 -21.76 20.11
C PRO A 108 -18.83 -20.48 20.77
N LEU A 109 -19.41 -20.03 21.89
CA LEU A 109 -18.94 -18.85 22.61
C LEU A 109 -17.55 -19.02 23.23
N GLU A 110 -17.25 -20.20 23.76
CA GLU A 110 -15.90 -20.53 24.26
C GLU A 110 -14.88 -20.41 23.12
N ALA A 111 -15.24 -20.87 21.93
CA ALA A 111 -14.41 -20.77 20.75
C ALA A 111 -14.20 -19.32 20.32
N MET A 112 -15.26 -18.50 20.28
CA MET A 112 -15.16 -17.05 20.02
C MET A 112 -14.17 -16.39 20.97
N HIS A 113 -14.31 -16.61 22.28
CA HIS A 113 -13.44 -16.05 23.30
C HIS A 113 -11.99 -16.53 23.16
N ARG A 114 -11.77 -17.84 23.03
CA ARG A 114 -10.43 -18.44 22.85
C ARG A 114 -9.73 -17.90 21.60
N MET A 115 -10.48 -17.64 20.54
CA MET A 115 -9.98 -17.07 19.28
C MET A 115 -9.92 -15.54 19.28
N GLN A 116 -10.34 -14.87 20.34
CA GLN A 116 -10.42 -13.41 20.46
C GLN A 116 -11.32 -12.76 19.40
N LEU A 117 -12.35 -13.47 18.96
CA LEU A 117 -13.38 -12.91 18.08
C LEU A 117 -14.38 -12.12 18.94
N PRO A 118 -14.83 -10.95 18.47
CA PRO A 118 -15.69 -10.11 19.27
C PRO A 118 -17.13 -10.67 19.34
N THR A 119 -17.76 -10.46 20.49
CA THR A 119 -19.14 -10.86 20.76
C THR A 119 -19.91 -9.71 21.40
N ILE A 120 -21.23 -9.73 21.29
CA ILE A 120 -22.14 -8.90 22.08
C ILE A 120 -22.67 -9.77 23.22
N GLU A 121 -22.67 -9.22 24.43
CA GLU A 121 -23.31 -9.83 25.58
C GLU A 121 -24.82 -9.62 25.54
N THR A 122 -25.57 -10.69 25.77
CA THR A 122 -27.03 -10.69 25.75
C THR A 122 -27.55 -11.76 26.70
N ASN A 123 -28.76 -11.57 27.23
CA ASN A 123 -29.44 -12.48 28.14
C ASN A 123 -30.33 -13.50 27.39
N ASP A 124 -30.02 -13.79 26.14
CA ASP A 124 -30.80 -14.65 25.23
C ASP A 124 -32.23 -14.16 24.92
N ASN A 125 -32.58 -12.92 25.28
CA ASN A 125 -33.81 -12.25 24.86
C ASN A 125 -33.51 -11.21 23.78
N TRP A 126 -33.17 -11.67 22.57
CA TRP A 126 -32.75 -10.81 21.48
C TRP A 126 -33.87 -9.85 21.04
N HIS A 127 -33.49 -8.61 20.76
CA HIS A 127 -34.33 -7.64 20.06
C HIS A 127 -33.75 -7.36 18.68
N LYS A 128 -34.57 -6.80 17.79
CA LYS A 128 -34.14 -6.42 16.43
C LYS A 128 -32.86 -5.59 16.46
N ASP A 129 -32.79 -4.60 17.32
CA ASP A 129 -31.67 -3.66 17.39
C ASP A 129 -30.38 -4.38 17.79
N GLN A 130 -30.43 -5.22 18.84
CA GLN A 130 -29.29 -6.04 19.25
C GLN A 130 -28.84 -7.02 18.15
N LEU A 131 -29.78 -7.56 17.37
CA LEU A 131 -29.45 -8.44 16.25
C LEU A 131 -28.73 -7.68 15.13
N LEU A 132 -29.16 -6.45 14.82
CA LEU A 132 -28.48 -5.59 13.86
C LEU A 132 -27.07 -5.22 14.35
N ASP A 133 -26.92 -4.91 15.64
CA ASP A 133 -25.62 -4.62 16.24
C ASP A 133 -24.68 -5.83 16.16
N ALA A 134 -25.17 -7.04 16.46
CA ALA A 134 -24.37 -8.26 16.39
C ALA A 134 -24.03 -8.63 14.94
N TRP A 135 -24.93 -8.36 13.99
CA TRP A 135 -24.66 -8.57 12.57
C TRP A 135 -23.64 -7.57 12.04
N TYR A 136 -23.74 -6.30 12.41
CA TYR A 136 -22.74 -5.28 12.12
C TYR A 136 -21.37 -5.67 12.68
N LEU A 137 -21.34 -6.17 13.92
CA LEU A 137 -20.14 -6.72 14.53
C LEU A 137 -19.58 -7.90 13.71
N LEU A 138 -20.45 -8.79 13.25
CA LEU A 138 -20.04 -9.93 12.42
C LEU A 138 -19.44 -9.47 11.09
N LEU A 139 -20.05 -8.50 10.40
CA LEU A 139 -19.53 -7.92 9.15
C LEU A 139 -18.11 -7.34 9.32
N THR A 140 -17.83 -6.77 10.49
CA THR A 140 -16.51 -6.20 10.83
C THR A 140 -15.53 -7.20 11.45
N THR A 141 -15.94 -8.46 11.68
CA THR A 141 -15.10 -9.49 12.30
C THR A 141 -14.25 -10.23 11.28
N HIS A 142 -12.98 -10.50 11.61
CA HIS A 142 -12.09 -11.32 10.79
C HIS A 142 -12.55 -12.77 10.68
N THR A 143 -12.50 -13.30 9.46
CA THR A 143 -12.64 -14.73 9.18
C THR A 143 -11.37 -15.48 9.58
N LYS A 144 -11.41 -16.82 9.48
CA LYS A 144 -10.23 -17.70 9.63
C LYS A 144 -9.05 -17.27 8.74
N ASN A 145 -9.33 -16.61 7.62
CA ASN A 145 -8.36 -16.19 6.61
C ASN A 145 -7.87 -14.74 6.77
N GLY A 146 -8.26 -14.05 7.85
CA GLY A 146 -7.72 -12.74 8.25
C GLY A 146 -8.37 -11.52 7.59
N GLN A 147 -9.28 -11.69 6.63
CA GLN A 147 -10.12 -10.61 6.09
C GLN A 147 -11.38 -10.43 6.93
N THR A 148 -11.98 -9.24 6.92
CA THR A 148 -13.32 -9.06 7.53
C THR A 148 -14.38 -9.90 6.80
N PHE A 149 -15.48 -10.24 7.46
CA PHE A 149 -16.58 -10.92 6.80
C PHE A 149 -17.16 -10.08 5.64
N LEU A 150 -17.21 -8.75 5.78
CA LEU A 150 -17.63 -7.86 4.69
C LEU A 150 -16.65 -7.89 3.50
N ASP A 151 -15.33 -7.97 3.73
CA ASP A 151 -14.36 -8.16 2.64
C ASP A 151 -14.52 -9.54 1.97
N ARG A 152 -14.88 -10.58 2.73
CA ARG A 152 -15.22 -11.89 2.14
C ARG A 152 -16.43 -11.79 1.22
N LEU A 153 -17.50 -11.10 1.65
CA LEU A 153 -18.67 -10.85 0.82
C LEU A 153 -18.32 -9.99 -0.41
N THR A 154 -17.43 -9.01 -0.24
CA THR A 154 -16.88 -8.19 -1.33
C THR A 154 -16.24 -9.07 -2.41
N ASN A 155 -15.40 -10.03 -2.01
CA ASN A 155 -14.77 -10.98 -2.93
C ASN A 155 -15.78 -11.88 -3.66
N GLN A 156 -16.97 -12.08 -3.09
CA GLN A 156 -18.09 -12.80 -3.69
C GLN A 156 -18.99 -11.90 -4.55
N GLY A 157 -18.66 -10.62 -4.69
CA GLY A 157 -19.37 -9.67 -5.55
C GLY A 157 -20.40 -8.79 -4.84
N TYR A 158 -20.39 -8.69 -3.51
CA TYR A 158 -21.36 -7.88 -2.76
C TYR A 158 -21.46 -6.44 -3.26
N PHE A 159 -20.31 -5.81 -3.52
CA PHE A 159 -20.25 -4.41 -3.95
C PHE A 159 -20.29 -4.22 -5.47
N ILE A 160 -20.42 -5.28 -6.29
CA ILE A 160 -20.53 -5.12 -7.75
C ILE A 160 -21.69 -4.18 -8.15
N PRO A 161 -22.91 -4.30 -7.58
CA PRO A 161 -24.00 -3.37 -7.90
C PRO A 161 -23.70 -1.90 -7.51
N PHE A 162 -22.71 -1.66 -6.66
CA PHE A 162 -22.33 -0.33 -6.19
C PHE A 162 -21.33 0.36 -7.13
N TYR A 163 -20.78 -0.36 -8.12
CA TYR A 163 -19.87 0.22 -9.12
C TYR A 163 -20.55 1.29 -9.97
N ASP A 164 -21.87 1.17 -10.19
CA ASP A 164 -22.64 2.10 -11.01
C ASP A 164 -23.23 3.27 -10.19
N LEU A 165 -22.93 3.38 -8.89
CA LEU A 165 -23.33 4.54 -8.09
C LEU A 165 -22.75 5.83 -8.68
N PRO A 166 -23.51 6.94 -8.67
CA PRO A 166 -22.99 8.21 -9.15
C PRO A 166 -21.87 8.72 -8.24
N VAL A 167 -20.95 9.51 -8.79
CA VAL A 167 -19.78 10.05 -8.07
C VAL A 167 -20.15 10.73 -6.74
N ARG A 168 -21.30 11.41 -6.66
CA ARG A 168 -21.78 12.08 -5.44
C ARG A 168 -22.08 11.13 -4.27
N GLU A 169 -22.27 9.84 -4.55
CA GLU A 169 -22.55 8.77 -3.57
C GLU A 169 -21.29 7.93 -3.31
N LYS A 170 -20.13 8.32 -3.86
CA LYS A 170 -18.83 7.68 -3.64
C LYS A 170 -17.81 8.65 -3.04
N PRO A 171 -16.84 8.15 -2.25
CA PRO A 171 -16.68 6.76 -1.79
C PRO A 171 -17.68 6.38 -0.69
N LEU A 172 -17.97 5.09 -0.53
CA LEU A 172 -18.72 4.56 0.61
C LEU A 172 -17.77 4.19 1.76
N PHE A 173 -18.23 4.44 2.99
CA PHE A 173 -17.53 4.05 4.21
C PHE A 173 -18.38 3.11 5.05
N PHE A 174 -17.72 2.14 5.70
CA PHE A 174 -18.31 1.24 6.68
C PHE A 174 -17.28 0.98 7.79
N ASN A 175 -17.69 1.17 9.05
CA ASN A 175 -16.83 1.12 10.23
C ASN A 175 -15.56 1.98 10.08
N GLY A 176 -15.73 3.19 9.54
CA GLY A 176 -14.65 4.13 9.27
C GLY A 176 -13.68 3.74 8.15
N LYS A 177 -14.01 2.75 7.31
CA LYS A 177 -13.14 2.25 6.23
C LYS A 177 -13.79 2.40 4.87
N ALA A 178 -13.03 2.80 3.87
CA ALA A 178 -13.50 2.88 2.48
C ALA A 178 -13.85 1.49 1.94
N GLN A 179 -14.97 1.39 1.23
CA GLN A 179 -15.50 0.14 0.69
C GLN A 179 -15.18 -0.01 -0.80
N ALA A 180 -15.16 -1.26 -1.27
CA ALA A 180 -14.71 -1.59 -2.62
C ALA A 180 -15.80 -1.34 -3.67
N VAL A 181 -16.13 -0.06 -3.92
CA VAL A 181 -17.23 0.38 -4.79
C VAL A 181 -16.75 0.98 -6.13
N PHE A 182 -15.49 0.75 -6.48
CA PHE A 182 -14.87 1.21 -7.72
C PHE A 182 -14.53 0.02 -8.61
N ASP A 183 -14.92 0.11 -9.89
CA ASP A 183 -14.79 -1.00 -10.84
C ASP A 183 -13.32 -1.24 -11.24
N PRO A 184 -12.69 -2.37 -10.84
CA PRO A 184 -11.31 -2.67 -11.21
C PRO A 184 -11.12 -2.87 -12.72
N ALA A 185 -12.17 -3.24 -13.46
CA ALA A 185 -12.09 -3.46 -14.91
C ALA A 185 -12.00 -2.15 -15.70
N LYS A 186 -12.38 -1.03 -15.09
CA LYS A 186 -12.38 0.31 -15.70
C LYS A 186 -11.31 1.23 -15.10
N LEU A 187 -10.26 0.68 -14.49
CA LEU A 187 -9.14 1.49 -14.00
C LEU A 187 -8.43 2.17 -15.18
N VAL A 188 -8.18 3.47 -15.04
CA VAL A 188 -7.40 4.26 -16.00
C VAL A 188 -5.92 4.06 -15.71
N ARG A 189 -5.12 3.82 -16.76
CA ARG A 189 -3.67 3.62 -16.69
C ARG A 189 -2.96 4.62 -17.57
N GLU A 190 -2.12 5.44 -16.97
CA GLU A 190 -1.47 6.57 -17.64
C GLU A 190 0.00 6.66 -17.25
N VAL A 191 0.81 7.18 -18.16
CA VAL A 191 2.21 7.56 -17.91
C VAL A 191 2.37 9.06 -18.12
N VAL A 192 3.08 9.71 -17.22
CA VAL A 192 3.48 11.12 -17.33
C VAL A 192 4.94 11.30 -16.93
N TYR A 193 5.51 12.47 -17.23
CA TYR A 193 6.90 12.79 -16.95
C TYR A 193 7.01 14.04 -16.08
N VAL A 194 7.26 13.87 -14.78
CA VAL A 194 7.41 14.97 -13.83
C VAL A 194 8.77 15.64 -14.01
N GLU A 195 8.79 16.95 -14.20
CA GLU A 195 10.06 17.70 -14.30
C GLU A 195 10.65 17.93 -12.91
N SER A 196 11.81 17.33 -12.62
CA SER A 196 12.45 17.43 -11.32
C SER A 196 13.18 18.77 -11.09
N SER A 197 13.76 18.93 -9.90
CA SER A 197 14.70 20.01 -9.55
C SER A 197 16.13 19.51 -9.46
N VAL A 198 16.47 18.46 -10.22
CA VAL A 198 17.80 17.87 -10.28
C VAL A 198 18.27 17.74 -11.73
N ASP A 199 19.58 17.70 -11.91
CA ASP A 199 20.30 17.44 -13.18
C ASP A 199 21.43 16.47 -12.81
N SER A 200 21.06 15.22 -12.54
CA SER A 200 21.96 14.26 -11.91
C SER A 200 22.94 13.62 -12.91
N ASP A 201 22.64 13.66 -14.20
CA ASP A 201 23.54 13.26 -15.28
C ASP A 201 24.33 14.43 -15.91
N CYS A 202 24.11 15.66 -15.43
CA CYS A 202 24.81 16.88 -15.84
C CYS A 202 24.69 17.14 -17.36
N ASP A 203 23.54 16.84 -17.96
CA ASP A 203 23.30 17.07 -19.39
C ASP A 203 22.84 18.51 -19.69
N GLY A 204 22.67 19.34 -18.64
CA GLY A 204 22.23 20.72 -18.76
C GLY A 204 20.72 20.87 -18.89
N GLN A 205 19.95 19.80 -18.63
CA GLN A 205 18.50 19.80 -18.53
C GLN A 205 18.07 19.28 -17.15
N ARG A 206 16.85 19.61 -16.76
CA ARG A 206 16.27 19.02 -15.54
C ARG A 206 15.86 17.58 -15.83
N ASP A 207 16.14 16.66 -14.91
CA ASP A 207 15.76 15.26 -15.10
C ASP A 207 14.22 15.13 -15.17
N LEU A 208 13.69 14.45 -16.19
CA LEU A 208 12.30 14.01 -16.24
C LEU A 208 12.13 12.65 -15.55
N LEU A 209 11.11 12.56 -14.70
CA LEU A 209 10.79 11.35 -13.93
C LEU A 209 9.56 10.69 -14.52
N LYS A 210 9.69 9.45 -15.02
CA LYS A 210 8.53 8.65 -15.42
C LYS A 210 7.67 8.33 -14.19
N VAL A 211 6.38 8.56 -14.32
CA VAL A 211 5.37 8.29 -13.29
C VAL A 211 4.23 7.50 -13.92
N GLU A 212 3.99 6.30 -13.39
CA GLU A 212 2.89 5.40 -13.76
C GLU A 212 1.72 5.59 -12.80
N ILE A 213 0.51 5.73 -13.34
CA ILE A 213 -0.69 6.08 -12.59
C ILE A 213 -1.76 5.03 -12.86
N LEU A 214 -2.32 4.45 -11.79
CA LEU A 214 -3.59 3.74 -11.81
C LEU A 214 -4.61 4.53 -11.00
N ARG A 215 -5.75 4.86 -11.59
CA ARG A 215 -6.83 5.60 -10.90
C ARG A 215 -8.22 5.08 -11.27
N PRO A 216 -9.22 5.20 -10.39
CA PRO A 216 -10.61 4.90 -10.73
C PRO A 216 -11.10 5.76 -11.90
N SER A 217 -11.85 5.17 -12.84
CA SER A 217 -12.44 5.91 -13.98
C SER A 217 -13.44 6.99 -13.54
N ASP A 218 -14.04 6.86 -12.36
CA ASP A 218 -14.88 7.89 -11.72
C ASP A 218 -14.21 9.27 -11.66
N THR A 219 -12.87 9.32 -11.69
CA THR A 219 -12.13 10.58 -11.77
C THR A 219 -12.42 11.36 -13.06
N GLU A 220 -12.67 10.70 -14.20
CA GLU A 220 -13.13 11.36 -15.44
C GLU A 220 -14.49 12.06 -15.28
N HIS A 221 -15.25 11.70 -14.25
CA HIS A 221 -16.56 12.25 -13.94
C HIS A 221 -16.52 13.23 -12.75
N GLY A 222 -15.34 13.78 -12.44
CA GLY A 222 -15.15 14.85 -11.48
C GLY A 222 -14.82 14.40 -10.06
N LEU A 223 -14.72 13.09 -9.79
CA LEU A 223 -14.23 12.61 -8.50
C LEU A 223 -12.75 12.98 -8.35
N ARG A 224 -12.38 13.58 -7.22
CA ARG A 224 -10.98 13.75 -6.84
C ARG A 224 -10.62 12.76 -5.75
N VAL A 225 -9.54 12.00 -5.97
CA VAL A 225 -9.11 10.92 -5.08
C VAL A 225 -7.75 11.23 -4.45
N PRO A 226 -7.47 10.71 -3.23
CA PRO A 226 -6.10 10.69 -2.69
C PRO A 226 -5.20 9.74 -3.50
N ALA A 227 -3.89 9.94 -3.39
CA ALA A 227 -2.90 9.09 -4.06
C ALA A 227 -2.04 8.30 -3.06
N LEU A 228 -1.86 7.01 -3.33
CA LEU A 228 -0.85 6.16 -2.72
C LEU A 228 0.37 6.15 -3.64
N PHE A 229 1.43 6.85 -3.23
CA PHE A 229 2.66 6.97 -4.00
C PHE A 229 3.73 5.99 -3.52
N THR A 230 4.16 5.10 -4.39
CA THR A 230 5.27 4.18 -4.15
C THR A 230 6.48 4.61 -4.98
N ALA A 231 7.49 5.15 -4.31
CA ALA A 231 8.79 5.46 -4.91
C ALA A 231 9.66 4.21 -4.91
N SER A 232 9.85 3.57 -6.06
CA SER A 232 10.50 2.25 -6.16
C SER A 232 11.55 2.24 -7.26
N PRO A 233 12.85 2.37 -6.93
CA PRO A 233 13.93 2.25 -7.90
C PRO A 233 13.95 0.92 -8.67
N TYR A 234 13.23 -0.09 -8.17
CA TYR A 234 13.11 -1.41 -8.78
C TYR A 234 12.00 -1.52 -9.83
N ASN A 235 11.04 -0.58 -9.86
CA ASN A 235 9.78 -0.74 -10.62
C ASN A 235 9.97 -0.86 -12.13
N GLN A 236 11.08 -0.36 -12.67
CA GLN A 236 11.39 -0.47 -14.10
C GLN A 236 12.46 -1.54 -14.38
N GLY A 237 12.51 -2.55 -13.52
CA GLY A 237 13.45 -3.66 -13.55
C GLY A 237 14.80 -3.37 -12.88
N ILE A 238 15.54 -4.44 -12.60
CA ILE A 238 16.86 -4.41 -11.96
C ILE A 238 17.94 -5.00 -12.87
N ASN A 239 19.19 -4.60 -12.68
CA ASN A 239 20.36 -5.09 -13.42
C ASN A 239 21.15 -6.13 -12.61
N HIS A 240 20.51 -7.26 -12.29
CA HIS A 240 21.06 -8.27 -11.38
C HIS A 240 22.50 -8.69 -11.71
N GLU A 241 22.81 -8.97 -12.99
CA GLU A 241 24.18 -9.35 -13.37
C GLU A 241 25.19 -8.21 -13.22
N ALA A 242 24.77 -6.96 -13.45
CA ALA A 242 25.65 -5.81 -13.28
C ALA A 242 25.95 -5.56 -11.80
N GLY A 243 24.93 -5.67 -10.94
CA GLY A 243 25.08 -5.63 -9.48
C GLY A 243 26.00 -6.76 -8.99
N SER A 244 25.75 -7.99 -9.41
CA SER A 244 26.57 -9.15 -9.03
C SER A 244 28.05 -8.98 -9.42
N ARG A 245 28.35 -8.42 -10.59
CA ARG A 245 29.74 -8.10 -11.00
C ARG A 245 30.36 -6.94 -10.22
N ALA A 246 29.55 -6.09 -9.62
CA ALA A 246 30.00 -4.94 -8.83
C ALA A 246 30.27 -5.30 -7.36
N MET A 247 29.85 -6.48 -6.90
CA MET A 247 30.07 -6.93 -5.51
C MET A 247 31.54 -6.85 -5.11
N HIS A 248 31.79 -6.32 -3.92
CA HIS A 248 33.13 -6.20 -3.34
C HIS A 248 33.61 -7.54 -2.79
N ASP A 249 34.89 -7.86 -2.96
CA ASP A 249 35.50 -9.01 -2.29
C ASP A 249 35.62 -8.73 -0.78
N VAL A 250 34.99 -9.59 0.02
CA VAL A 250 35.00 -9.48 1.49
C VAL A 250 36.16 -10.24 2.13
N ASN A 251 36.89 -11.07 1.38
CA ASN A 251 38.03 -11.84 1.88
C ASN A 251 39.32 -11.00 1.87
N VAL A 252 39.23 -9.80 2.45
CA VAL A 252 40.33 -8.84 2.53
C VAL A 252 40.78 -8.67 3.99
N PRO A 253 42.08 -8.44 4.25
CA PRO A 253 42.55 -8.19 5.61
C PRO A 253 41.94 -6.92 6.20
N LEU A 254 41.62 -6.94 7.50
CA LEU A 254 41.17 -5.75 8.21
C LEU A 254 42.30 -4.71 8.28
N GLN A 255 42.04 -3.50 7.78
CA GLN A 255 42.99 -2.40 7.85
C GLN A 255 42.87 -1.65 9.19
N ALA A 256 44.00 -1.47 9.87
CA ALA A 256 44.06 -0.68 11.10
C ALA A 256 43.81 0.81 10.80
N LYS A 257 42.84 1.42 11.48
CA LYS A 257 42.57 2.85 11.38
C LYS A 257 43.60 3.64 12.17
N LYS A 258 44.15 4.71 11.58
CA LYS A 258 44.96 5.68 12.32
C LYS A 258 44.04 6.55 13.18
N PRO A 259 44.32 6.72 14.48
CA PRO A 259 43.60 7.69 15.30
C PRO A 259 43.63 9.07 14.65
N ASN A 260 42.47 9.72 14.60
CA ASN A 260 42.32 11.09 14.10
C ASN A 260 41.48 11.89 15.09
N ARG A 261 41.44 13.20 14.92
CA ARG A 261 40.64 14.13 15.73
C ARG A 261 39.55 14.81 14.90
N LEU A 262 39.11 14.16 13.82
CA LEU A 262 38.10 14.72 12.94
C LEU A 262 36.80 14.93 13.70
N THR A 263 36.26 16.13 13.58
CA THR A 263 34.91 16.48 14.01
C THR A 263 33.94 16.18 12.88
N TYR A 264 32.67 15.95 13.21
CA TYR A 264 31.64 15.74 12.19
C TYR A 264 31.59 16.92 11.20
N GLN A 265 31.77 18.17 11.64
CA GLN A 265 31.73 19.34 10.77
C GLN A 265 32.82 19.36 9.68
N GLU A 266 33.96 18.73 9.94
CA GLU A 266 35.07 18.63 8.98
C GLU A 266 34.79 17.59 7.88
N ILE A 267 34.00 16.57 8.18
CA ILE A 267 33.66 15.47 7.27
C ILE A 267 32.20 15.47 6.81
N ALA A 268 31.41 16.41 7.34
CA ALA A 268 30.00 16.56 7.01
C ALA A 268 29.87 16.81 5.51
N TYR A 269 28.91 16.14 4.90
CA TYR A 269 28.60 16.36 3.50
C TYR A 269 28.28 17.85 3.26
N ARG A 270 28.98 18.45 2.30
CA ARG A 270 28.71 19.79 1.81
C ARG A 270 28.09 19.67 0.43
N LYS A 271 26.82 20.06 0.32
CA LYS A 271 26.12 20.08 -0.97
C LYS A 271 26.86 21.00 -1.93
N GLU A 272 27.33 20.45 -3.04
CA GLU A 272 27.87 21.26 -4.12
C GLU A 272 26.75 22.13 -4.72
N LYS A 273 27.05 23.42 -4.92
CA LYS A 273 26.12 24.33 -5.56
C LYS A 273 26.19 24.13 -7.07
N HIS A 274 25.31 23.32 -7.62
CA HIS A 274 25.06 23.28 -9.05
C HIS A 274 23.97 24.26 -9.42
N SER A 275 24.19 25.03 -10.48
CA SER A 275 23.15 25.87 -11.09
C SER A 275 22.13 24.95 -11.74
N LEU A 276 20.91 24.94 -11.23
CA LEU A 276 19.84 24.15 -11.83
C LEU A 276 19.52 24.71 -13.23
N PRO A 277 19.40 23.86 -14.26
CA PRO A 277 19.00 24.31 -15.58
C PRO A 277 17.65 25.04 -15.60
N ALA A 278 17.44 25.84 -16.64
CA ALA A 278 16.15 26.47 -16.88
C ALA A 278 15.05 25.40 -17.07
N PRO A 279 13.82 25.64 -16.59
CA PRO A 279 12.72 24.72 -16.84
C PRO A 279 12.36 24.67 -18.33
N ARG A 280 11.78 23.55 -18.77
CA ARG A 280 11.27 23.40 -20.14
C ARG A 280 10.15 24.40 -20.42
N VAL A 281 10.10 24.86 -21.68
CA VAL A 281 9.04 25.76 -22.18
C VAL A 281 7.78 24.95 -22.45
N VAL A 282 6.66 25.36 -21.86
CA VAL A 282 5.35 24.73 -22.10
C VAL A 282 4.83 25.14 -23.47
N THR A 283 4.45 24.18 -24.30
CA THR A 283 3.95 24.38 -25.67
C THR A 283 2.43 24.19 -25.79
N GLY A 284 1.81 23.57 -24.77
CA GLY A 284 0.37 23.34 -24.68
C GLY A 284 0.00 22.68 -23.35
N GLU A 285 -1.29 22.51 -23.09
CA GLU A 285 -1.80 21.86 -21.88
C GLU A 285 -2.88 20.82 -22.24
N THR A 286 -2.93 19.71 -21.51
CA THR A 286 -3.95 18.68 -21.68
C THR A 286 -4.33 18.02 -20.35
N ARG A 287 -5.47 17.33 -20.35
CA ARG A 287 -5.93 16.48 -19.24
C ARG A 287 -5.64 15.00 -19.47
N HIS A 288 -5.30 14.59 -20.68
CA HIS A 288 -5.10 13.18 -21.03
C HIS A 288 -3.63 12.90 -21.27
N ALA A 289 -3.12 11.83 -20.66
CA ALA A 289 -1.78 11.33 -20.95
C ALA A 289 -1.69 10.81 -22.38
N ALA A 290 -0.48 10.87 -22.97
CA ALA A 290 -0.21 10.33 -24.29
C ALA A 290 0.21 8.85 -24.26
N GLU A 291 0.52 8.33 -23.08
CA GLU A 291 1.11 7.02 -22.89
C GLU A 291 0.35 6.21 -21.83
N THR A 292 0.36 4.89 -22.00
CA THR A 292 -0.17 3.91 -21.05
C THR A 292 0.86 2.82 -20.83
N PHE A 293 0.60 1.93 -19.87
CA PHE A 293 1.52 0.85 -19.53
C PHE A 293 0.76 -0.44 -19.24
N SER A 294 1.40 -1.58 -19.53
CA SER A 294 1.00 -2.87 -18.98
C SER A 294 1.37 -2.90 -17.51
N ARG A 295 0.47 -3.38 -16.65
CA ARG A 295 0.72 -3.44 -15.21
C ARG A 295 1.94 -4.30 -14.91
N GLU A 296 2.94 -3.73 -14.25
CA GLU A 296 4.04 -4.45 -13.62
C GLU A 296 3.93 -4.39 -12.09
N HIS A 297 4.66 -5.30 -11.41
CA HIS A 297 4.77 -5.53 -9.96
C HIS A 297 4.10 -4.50 -9.04
N SER A 298 2.81 -4.72 -8.71
CA SER A 298 2.06 -3.84 -7.80
C SER A 298 2.28 -4.21 -6.33
N TYR A 299 2.23 -3.19 -5.47
CA TYR A 299 2.16 -3.43 -4.03
C TYR A 299 0.72 -3.79 -3.66
N THR A 300 0.49 -4.98 -3.11
CA THR A 300 -0.87 -5.53 -2.89
C THR A 300 -1.76 -4.64 -2.02
N LEU A 301 -1.17 -3.89 -1.09
CA LEU A 301 -1.89 -2.87 -0.31
C LEU A 301 -2.46 -1.76 -1.20
N ASN A 302 -1.70 -1.30 -2.20
CA ASN A 302 -2.17 -0.28 -3.13
C ASN A 302 -3.33 -0.82 -3.97
N ASP A 303 -3.29 -2.10 -4.36
CA ASP A 303 -4.37 -2.75 -5.09
C ASP A 303 -5.67 -2.87 -4.27
N TYR A 304 -5.53 -3.16 -2.98
CA TYR A 304 -6.65 -3.16 -2.03
C TYR A 304 -7.34 -1.79 -1.98
N PHE A 305 -6.55 -0.71 -1.99
CA PHE A 305 -7.07 0.66 -1.95
C PHE A 305 -7.53 1.21 -3.31
N LEU A 306 -7.02 0.69 -4.44
CA LEU A 306 -7.44 1.10 -5.79
C LEU A 306 -8.96 0.94 -5.98
N VAL A 307 -9.50 -0.21 -5.61
CA VAL A 307 -10.94 -0.48 -5.69
C VAL A 307 -11.76 0.21 -4.60
N ARG A 308 -11.09 0.92 -3.67
CA ARG A 308 -11.67 1.67 -2.54
C ARG A 308 -11.50 3.19 -2.69
N GLY A 309 -11.19 3.67 -3.89
CA GLY A 309 -11.22 5.10 -4.23
C GLY A 309 -9.92 5.84 -3.99
N PHE A 310 -8.78 5.14 -3.99
CA PHE A 310 -7.44 5.73 -3.99
C PHE A 310 -6.80 5.52 -5.35
N ALA A 311 -6.01 6.48 -5.84
CA ALA A 311 -5.11 6.22 -6.95
C ALA A 311 -3.83 5.54 -6.45
N ALA A 312 -3.23 4.66 -7.26
CA ALA A 312 -1.89 4.13 -7.03
C ALA A 312 -0.93 4.77 -8.03
N VAL A 313 0.16 5.35 -7.52
CA VAL A 313 1.15 6.08 -8.31
C VAL A 313 2.51 5.45 -8.06
N TYR A 314 3.23 5.14 -9.13
CA TYR A 314 4.56 4.54 -9.06
C TYR A 314 5.57 5.39 -9.82
N SER A 315 6.74 5.59 -9.23
CA SER A 315 7.86 6.20 -9.95
C SER A 315 9.15 5.54 -9.48
N ALA A 316 10.02 5.23 -10.44
CA ALA A 316 11.31 4.64 -10.16
C ALA A 316 12.42 5.70 -9.95
N GLY A 317 12.14 6.97 -10.26
CA GLY A 317 13.03 8.09 -9.99
C GLY A 317 14.18 8.23 -11.01
N ILE A 318 15.15 9.08 -10.69
CA ILE A 318 16.33 9.33 -11.53
C ILE A 318 17.13 8.06 -11.80
N GLY A 319 17.73 7.94 -12.99
CA GLY A 319 18.58 6.80 -13.34
C GLY A 319 17.83 5.52 -13.74
N THR A 320 16.50 5.56 -13.77
CA THR A 320 15.66 4.41 -14.10
C THR A 320 15.09 4.48 -15.51
N LEU A 321 14.67 3.33 -16.06
CA LEU A 321 14.20 3.21 -17.44
C LEU A 321 13.18 4.32 -17.78
N ASP A 322 13.37 4.94 -18.95
CA ASP A 322 12.59 6.07 -19.48
C ASP A 322 12.62 7.37 -18.66
N SER A 323 13.19 7.39 -17.46
CA SER A 323 13.54 8.62 -16.75
C SER A 323 14.92 9.12 -17.18
N ASP A 324 15.21 10.39 -16.90
CA ASP A 324 16.55 10.97 -17.05
C ASP A 324 17.41 10.72 -15.79
N GLY A 325 18.64 11.24 -15.77
CA GLY A 325 19.51 11.22 -14.60
C GLY A 325 20.24 9.90 -14.32
N VAL A 326 20.90 9.83 -13.17
CA VAL A 326 21.58 8.63 -12.68
C VAL A 326 21.10 8.22 -11.29
N GLN A 327 21.25 6.95 -10.99
CA GLN A 327 20.98 6.38 -9.69
C GLN A 327 22.11 6.77 -8.74
N THR A 328 21.77 7.55 -7.71
CA THR A 328 22.73 8.14 -6.76
C THR A 328 22.75 7.44 -5.40
N CYS A 329 21.77 6.57 -5.15
CA CYS A 329 21.61 5.78 -3.94
C CYS A 329 21.61 6.55 -2.62
N GLY A 330 20.39 6.95 -2.21
CA GLY A 330 20.16 7.52 -0.89
C GLY A 330 20.54 8.98 -0.73
N ASP A 331 21.08 9.59 -1.78
CA ASP A 331 21.54 10.97 -1.72
C ASP A 331 20.39 12.00 -1.70
N PRO A 332 20.70 13.27 -1.43
CA PRO A 332 19.70 14.33 -1.46
C PRO A 332 19.02 14.53 -2.82
N GLN A 333 19.66 14.18 -3.94
CA GLN A 333 19.05 14.31 -5.28
C GLN A 333 17.93 13.29 -5.49
N GLN A 334 18.13 12.04 -5.03
CA GLN A 334 17.08 11.01 -5.10
C GLN A 334 15.88 11.37 -4.21
N THR A 335 16.15 11.96 -3.04
CA THR A 335 15.11 12.49 -2.15
C THR A 335 14.35 13.64 -2.82
N GLU A 336 15.05 14.57 -3.46
CA GLU A 336 14.45 15.70 -4.18
C GLU A 336 13.58 15.22 -5.36
N ALA A 337 14.06 14.28 -6.16
CA ALA A 337 13.30 13.68 -7.26
C ALA A 337 12.00 13.03 -6.75
N THR A 338 12.08 12.27 -5.66
CA THR A 338 10.90 11.66 -5.02
C THR A 338 9.91 12.74 -4.54
N LYS A 339 10.41 13.79 -3.89
CA LYS A 339 9.61 14.93 -3.43
C LYS A 339 8.89 15.62 -4.59
N ASN A 340 9.54 15.76 -5.74
CA ASN A 340 8.97 16.44 -6.90
C ASN A 340 7.73 15.71 -7.45
N VAL A 341 7.65 14.37 -7.38
CA VAL A 341 6.42 13.64 -7.75
C VAL A 341 5.25 14.02 -6.82
N ILE A 342 5.51 14.18 -5.52
CA ILE A 342 4.49 14.63 -4.55
C ILE A 342 4.05 16.06 -4.84
N GLU A 343 4.98 16.95 -5.17
CA GLU A 343 4.65 18.32 -5.57
C GLU A 343 3.76 18.36 -6.82
N TRP A 344 3.97 17.46 -7.78
CA TRP A 344 3.09 17.37 -8.97
C TRP A 344 1.69 16.86 -8.58
N LEU A 345 1.61 15.81 -7.76
CA LEU A 345 0.35 15.28 -7.23
C LEU A 345 -0.44 16.32 -6.41
N ASN A 346 0.25 17.26 -5.77
CA ASN A 346 -0.32 18.38 -5.03
C ASN A 346 -0.41 19.69 -5.84
N GLY A 347 -0.23 19.63 -7.17
CA GLY A 347 -0.43 20.77 -8.06
C GLY A 347 0.60 21.90 -7.96
N LYS A 348 1.74 21.67 -7.30
CA LYS A 348 2.85 22.63 -7.13
C LYS A 348 3.97 22.45 -8.14
N ARG A 349 3.90 21.43 -8.99
CA ARG A 349 4.91 21.13 -10.01
C ARG A 349 4.28 20.70 -11.32
N ARG A 350 5.00 20.96 -12.42
CA ARG A 350 4.62 20.56 -13.77
C ARG A 350 5.02 19.11 -14.06
N ALA A 351 4.24 18.46 -14.91
CA ALA A 351 4.65 17.27 -15.64
C ALA A 351 4.31 17.45 -17.11
N PHE A 352 4.82 16.56 -17.94
CA PHE A 352 4.59 16.53 -19.37
C PHE A 352 4.00 15.18 -19.80
N THR A 353 3.28 15.18 -20.92
CA THR A 353 2.67 13.95 -21.47
C THR A 353 3.69 12.96 -22.00
N ASN A 354 4.85 13.46 -22.44
CA ASN A 354 5.99 12.69 -22.94
C ASN A 354 7.27 13.52 -22.76
N ARG A 355 8.41 13.00 -23.21
CA ARG A 355 9.74 13.62 -23.04
C ARG A 355 10.10 14.66 -24.10
N THR A 356 9.26 14.90 -25.11
CA THR A 356 9.65 15.68 -26.30
C THR A 356 8.77 16.89 -26.57
N ASP A 357 7.45 16.73 -26.46
CA ASP A 357 6.51 17.69 -27.04
C ASP A 357 6.28 18.91 -26.13
N ASN A 358 6.67 18.79 -24.84
CA ASN A 358 6.46 19.79 -23.80
C ASN A 358 5.00 20.21 -23.57
N ILE A 359 4.06 19.31 -23.87
CA ILE A 359 2.64 19.47 -23.52
C ILE A 359 2.50 19.18 -22.03
N ALA A 360 2.12 20.19 -21.25
CA ALA A 360 1.98 20.09 -19.81
C ALA A 360 0.70 19.34 -19.41
N ILE A 361 0.80 18.60 -18.30
CA ILE A 361 -0.31 17.86 -17.70
C ILE A 361 -0.28 17.99 -16.18
N SER A 362 -1.44 18.32 -15.59
CA SER A 362 -1.62 18.41 -14.14
C SER A 362 -2.23 17.13 -13.58
N ALA A 363 -1.99 16.84 -12.29
CA ALA A 363 -2.68 15.78 -11.55
C ALA A 363 -4.11 16.20 -11.17
N TRP A 364 -4.92 16.64 -12.15
CA TRP A 364 -6.26 17.21 -11.93
C TRP A 364 -7.24 16.26 -11.20
N TRP A 365 -7.01 14.95 -11.31
CA TRP A 365 -7.77 13.89 -10.65
C TRP A 365 -7.40 13.69 -9.17
N CYS A 366 -6.23 14.16 -8.74
CA CYS A 366 -5.75 14.01 -7.37
C CYS A 366 -6.35 15.11 -6.49
N ASN A 367 -6.73 14.82 -5.25
CA ASN A 367 -7.17 15.85 -4.29
C ASN A 367 -6.02 16.56 -3.55
N GLY A 368 -4.77 16.25 -3.89
CA GLY A 368 -3.55 16.81 -3.28
C GLY A 368 -3.09 16.12 -2.00
N SER A 369 -3.84 15.13 -1.50
CA SER A 369 -3.44 14.30 -0.35
C SER A 369 -2.73 13.04 -0.83
N VAL A 370 -1.47 12.89 -0.42
CA VAL A 370 -0.60 11.78 -0.79
C VAL A 370 -0.22 11.01 0.46
N ALA A 371 -0.30 9.68 0.40
CA ALA A 371 0.37 8.80 1.33
C ALA A 371 1.45 8.01 0.59
N MET A 372 2.61 7.80 1.21
CA MET A 372 3.62 6.91 0.62
C MET A 372 3.55 5.51 1.19
N THR A 373 3.75 4.50 0.35
CA THR A 373 3.68 3.08 0.74
C THR A 373 4.84 2.29 0.16
N GLY A 374 5.25 1.25 0.90
CA GLY A 374 6.14 0.21 0.39
C GLY A 374 7.21 -0.21 1.39
N ARG A 375 7.92 -1.28 0.99
CA ARG A 375 8.90 -1.98 1.82
C ARG A 375 10.33 -1.78 1.34
N SER A 376 11.32 -1.85 2.23
CA SER A 376 12.74 -1.72 1.91
C SER A 376 13.04 -0.33 1.33
N TYR A 377 13.70 -0.22 0.17
CA TYR A 377 14.00 1.05 -0.49
C TYR A 377 12.77 1.94 -0.66
N LEU A 378 11.59 1.36 -0.88
CA LEU A 378 10.34 2.11 -1.01
C LEU A 378 10.00 2.86 0.29
N GLY A 379 10.12 2.16 1.43
CA GLY A 379 9.95 2.75 2.76
C GLY A 379 11.08 3.71 3.12
N THR A 380 12.31 3.44 2.65
CA THR A 380 13.47 4.35 2.80
C THR A 380 13.19 5.69 2.14
N LEU A 381 12.72 5.69 0.89
CA LEU A 381 12.36 6.93 0.17
C LEU A 381 11.14 7.61 0.76
N ALA A 382 10.17 6.85 1.29
CA ALA A 382 9.06 7.44 2.05
C ALA A 382 9.55 8.18 3.30
N THR A 383 10.48 7.58 4.05
CA THR A 383 11.11 8.20 5.22
C THR A 383 11.87 9.45 4.81
N ALA A 384 12.70 9.38 3.76
CA ALA A 384 13.46 10.51 3.25
C ALA A 384 12.54 11.67 2.80
N ALA A 385 11.51 11.39 2.01
CA ALA A 385 10.54 12.39 1.57
C ALA A 385 9.82 13.06 2.75
N ALA A 386 9.46 12.31 3.79
CA ALA A 386 8.82 12.87 4.99
C ALA A 386 9.72 13.89 5.72
N THR A 387 11.04 13.69 5.75
CA THR A 387 11.98 14.65 6.37
C THR A 387 12.01 16.02 5.68
N THR A 388 11.53 16.10 4.43
CA THR A 388 11.49 17.36 3.67
C THR A 388 10.34 18.29 4.09
N GLY A 389 9.32 17.76 4.78
CA GLY A 389 8.11 18.51 5.10
C GLY A 389 7.28 18.91 3.88
N VAL A 390 7.40 18.19 2.75
CA VAL A 390 6.72 18.51 1.50
C VAL A 390 5.20 18.56 1.66
N ASP A 391 4.61 19.66 1.18
CA ASP A 391 3.17 19.83 1.18
C ASP A 391 2.48 18.76 0.35
N GLY A 392 1.42 18.17 0.92
CA GLY A 392 0.61 17.14 0.27
C GLY A 392 0.91 15.74 0.78
N LEU A 393 2.13 15.47 1.27
CA LEU A 393 2.45 14.21 1.95
C LEU A 393 1.79 14.20 3.34
N LYS A 394 0.71 13.44 3.50
CA LYS A 394 -0.10 13.39 4.73
C LYS A 394 0.34 12.29 5.69
N THR A 395 0.85 11.18 5.16
CA THR A 395 1.33 10.06 5.98
C THR A 395 2.28 9.17 5.17
N ILE A 396 3.05 8.35 5.87
CA ILE A 396 3.89 7.31 5.28
C ILE A 396 3.59 5.97 5.96
N ILE A 397 3.50 4.91 5.16
CA ILE A 397 3.51 3.52 5.61
C ILE A 397 4.89 2.97 5.23
N SER A 398 5.86 3.24 6.09
CA SER A 398 7.28 2.93 5.88
C SER A 398 7.59 1.54 6.45
N GLU A 399 7.82 0.55 5.58
CA GLU A 399 7.98 -0.85 5.98
C GLU A 399 9.41 -1.34 5.75
N ALA A 400 10.02 -1.99 6.75
CA ALA A 400 11.40 -2.50 6.69
C ALA A 400 12.40 -1.48 6.07
N ALA A 401 12.25 -0.21 6.44
CA ALA A 401 12.94 0.91 5.80
C ALA A 401 14.32 1.19 6.41
N ILE A 402 15.20 1.73 5.57
CA ILE A 402 16.46 2.32 6.00
C ILE A 402 16.16 3.77 6.43
N SER A 403 16.59 4.15 7.63
CA SER A 403 16.51 5.54 8.12
C SER A 403 17.86 6.27 8.06
N SER A 404 18.94 5.51 7.83
CA SER A 404 20.32 5.96 7.75
C SER A 404 21.09 4.97 6.88
N TRP A 405 21.59 5.42 5.72
CA TRP A 405 22.33 4.56 4.79
C TRP A 405 23.62 4.01 5.38
N TYR A 406 24.21 4.74 6.35
CA TYR A 406 25.30 4.21 7.16
C TYR A 406 24.90 2.90 7.84
N ASP A 407 23.79 2.89 8.57
CA ASP A 407 23.39 1.74 9.39
C ASP A 407 22.97 0.52 8.54
N TYR A 408 22.77 0.69 7.24
CA TYR A 408 22.48 -0.41 6.32
C TYR A 408 23.75 -1.16 5.87
N TYR A 409 24.85 -0.44 5.67
CA TYR A 409 26.10 -1.04 5.17
C TYR A 409 27.27 -0.99 6.18
N ARG A 410 27.09 -0.35 7.35
CA ARG A 410 28.12 -0.11 8.37
C ARG A 410 27.56 -0.20 9.80
N GLU A 411 28.42 -0.55 10.75
CA GLU A 411 28.11 -0.48 12.18
C GLU A 411 29.39 -0.23 12.99
N GLY A 412 29.38 0.70 13.95
CA GLY A 412 30.52 0.92 14.86
C GLY A 412 31.84 1.28 14.16
N GLY A 413 31.78 1.83 12.96
CA GLY A 413 32.93 2.12 12.10
C GLY A 413 33.41 0.94 11.25
N LEU A 414 32.73 -0.19 11.23
CA LEU A 414 33.08 -1.35 10.42
C LEU A 414 32.18 -1.47 9.18
N VAL A 415 32.68 -2.18 8.17
CA VAL A 415 31.87 -2.65 7.04
C VAL A 415 31.07 -3.85 7.51
N ILE A 416 29.75 -3.71 7.58
CA ILE A 416 28.83 -4.77 7.99
C ILE A 416 27.78 -4.89 6.90
N ALA A 417 27.83 -5.99 6.16
CA ALA A 417 26.92 -6.22 5.05
C ALA A 417 25.50 -6.52 5.54
N PRO A 418 24.46 -6.18 4.75
CA PRO A 418 23.12 -6.68 4.97
C PRO A 418 23.09 -8.21 5.03
N GLY A 419 22.24 -8.76 5.88
CA GLY A 419 22.14 -10.21 6.06
C GLY A 419 21.80 -10.92 4.75
N GLY A 420 22.70 -11.80 4.29
CA GLY A 420 22.56 -12.53 3.03
C GLY A 420 23.26 -11.90 1.81
N PHE A 421 23.84 -10.71 1.96
CA PHE A 421 24.43 -9.93 0.84
C PHE A 421 25.89 -9.51 1.11
N PRO A 422 26.81 -10.44 1.41
CA PRO A 422 28.22 -10.10 1.66
C PRO A 422 28.86 -9.51 0.41
N GLY A 423 29.46 -8.32 0.54
CA GLY A 423 30.10 -7.58 -0.56
C GLY A 423 29.20 -6.54 -1.21
N GLU A 424 27.93 -6.44 -0.82
CA GLU A 424 27.05 -5.36 -1.28
C GLU A 424 27.40 -4.05 -0.57
N ASP A 425 27.33 -2.94 -1.32
CA ASP A 425 27.45 -1.58 -0.81
C ASP A 425 26.60 -0.62 -1.68
N ALA A 426 26.59 0.66 -1.33
CA ALA A 426 25.74 1.66 -1.98
C ALA A 426 25.99 1.78 -3.50
N ASP A 427 27.22 1.58 -3.97
CA ASP A 427 27.56 1.57 -5.40
C ASP A 427 27.01 0.32 -6.11
N VAL A 428 27.05 -0.84 -5.45
CA VAL A 428 26.43 -2.06 -5.99
C VAL A 428 24.93 -1.86 -6.19
N LEU A 429 24.23 -1.37 -5.16
CA LEU A 429 22.79 -1.15 -5.24
C LEU A 429 22.44 -0.09 -6.29
N ALA A 430 23.26 0.93 -6.43
CA ALA A 430 23.05 1.97 -7.42
C ALA A 430 23.25 1.46 -8.86
N ILE A 431 24.21 0.55 -9.12
CA ILE A 431 24.33 -0.16 -10.41
C ILE A 431 23.12 -1.04 -10.65
N GLU A 432 22.71 -1.80 -9.63
CA GLU A 432 21.59 -2.73 -9.73
C GLU A 432 20.27 -2.01 -10.07
N THR A 433 20.08 -0.79 -9.55
CA THR A 433 18.88 0.02 -9.80
C THR A 433 19.00 1.03 -10.95
N GLN A 434 20.13 1.07 -11.67
CA GLN A 434 20.33 1.90 -12.87
C GLN A 434 19.62 1.33 -14.11
N SER A 435 18.28 1.21 -14.08
CA SER A 435 17.54 0.52 -15.14
C SER A 435 17.53 1.23 -16.49
N ARG A 436 18.01 2.48 -16.60
CA ARG A 436 18.36 3.09 -17.90
C ARG A 436 19.31 2.23 -18.74
N MET A 437 20.14 1.37 -18.11
CA MET A 437 20.99 0.39 -18.80
C MET A 437 20.22 -0.58 -19.70
N LYS A 438 18.92 -0.77 -19.45
CA LYS A 438 18.05 -1.67 -20.23
C LYS A 438 17.55 -1.05 -21.53
N ALA A 439 17.66 0.26 -21.71
CA ALA A 439 17.40 0.95 -22.97
C ALA A 439 18.73 1.16 -23.72
N PRO A 440 19.09 0.32 -24.72
CA PRO A 440 20.45 0.30 -25.25
C PRO A 440 20.90 1.62 -25.88
N ALA A 441 19.98 2.30 -26.59
CA ALA A 441 20.28 3.59 -27.21
C ALA A 441 20.53 4.69 -26.17
N ASP A 442 19.68 4.76 -25.14
CA ASP A 442 19.84 5.71 -24.03
C ASP A 442 21.13 5.41 -23.25
N TYR A 443 21.36 4.14 -22.91
CA TYR A 443 22.56 3.73 -22.19
C TYR A 443 23.84 4.04 -22.96
N ILE A 444 23.99 3.47 -24.16
CA ILE A 444 25.26 3.52 -24.90
C ILE A 444 25.59 4.94 -25.35
N LEU A 445 24.61 5.72 -25.80
CA LEU A 445 24.86 7.02 -26.42
C LEU A 445 24.86 8.18 -25.43
N ARG A 446 24.22 8.04 -24.25
CA ARG A 446 24.00 9.18 -23.35
C ARG A 446 24.65 9.02 -21.99
N ILE A 447 24.56 7.85 -21.35
CA ILE A 447 24.91 7.71 -19.93
C ILE A 447 26.11 6.79 -19.63
N LYS A 448 26.46 5.87 -20.53
CA LYS A 448 27.51 4.87 -20.30
C LYS A 448 28.86 5.49 -19.95
N ASP A 449 29.27 6.53 -20.67
CA ASP A 449 30.54 7.20 -20.41
C ASP A 449 30.50 8.04 -19.14
N PHE A 450 29.35 8.64 -18.81
CA PHE A 450 29.15 9.32 -17.54
C PHE A 450 29.32 8.35 -16.36
N LEU A 451 28.67 7.18 -16.43
CA LEU A 451 28.75 6.13 -15.42
C LEU A 451 30.18 5.59 -15.27
N ARG A 452 30.91 5.43 -16.37
CA ARG A 452 32.32 4.97 -16.32
C ARG A 452 33.27 6.02 -15.73
N ASN A 453 33.12 7.29 -16.10
CA ASN A 453 34.15 8.31 -15.87
C ASN A 453 33.90 9.17 -14.62
N LYS A 454 32.64 9.48 -14.30
CA LYS A 454 32.27 10.40 -13.20
C LYS A 454 31.71 9.68 -11.97
N TRP A 455 31.05 8.55 -12.15
CA TRP A 455 30.45 7.80 -11.03
C TRP A 455 31.51 7.30 -10.03
N ILE A 456 32.63 6.78 -10.54
CA ILE A 456 33.83 6.40 -9.75
C ILE A 456 34.41 7.59 -8.97
N ARG A 457 34.25 8.82 -9.47
CA ARG A 457 34.89 10.02 -8.93
C ARG A 457 34.01 10.82 -7.97
N TRP A 458 32.69 10.79 -8.15
CA TRP A 458 31.72 11.57 -7.37
C TRP A 458 31.08 10.76 -6.23
N HIS A 459 30.83 9.47 -6.46
CA HIS A 459 30.15 8.64 -5.46
C HIS A 459 31.12 7.91 -4.54
N LYS A 460 32.33 7.56 -5.00
CA LYS A 460 33.33 6.91 -4.13
C LYS A 460 33.64 7.72 -2.85
N PRO A 461 33.87 9.04 -2.90
CA PRO A 461 34.09 9.84 -1.69
C PRO A 461 32.82 10.08 -0.87
N TRP A 462 31.64 10.13 -1.48
CA TRP A 462 30.37 10.34 -0.77
C TRP A 462 29.95 9.09 0.00
N ILE A 463 30.07 7.93 -0.66
CA ILE A 463 29.89 6.59 -0.10
C ILE A 463 30.96 6.35 0.97
N GLU A 464 32.24 6.71 0.77
CA GLU A 464 33.28 6.54 1.79
C GLU A 464 33.15 7.52 2.99
N ASN A 465 32.65 8.75 2.81
CA ASN A 465 32.63 9.77 3.87
C ASN A 465 31.37 9.74 4.76
N GLN A 466 30.20 9.33 4.25
CA GLN A 466 29.06 9.02 5.13
C GLN A 466 29.37 7.83 6.06
N VAL A 467 30.28 6.95 5.61
CA VAL A 467 30.61 5.62 6.12
C VAL A 467 31.59 5.59 7.30
N THR A 468 32.11 6.73 7.78
CA THR A 468 33.20 6.70 8.77
C THR A 468 32.85 7.15 10.19
N THR A 469 31.73 7.86 10.45
CA THR A 469 31.41 8.30 11.82
C THR A 469 29.91 8.44 12.12
N ARG A 470 29.49 7.95 13.30
CA ARG A 470 28.22 8.29 13.96
C ARG A 470 28.54 9.18 15.17
N PRO A 471 27.90 10.35 15.35
CA PRO A 471 28.10 11.16 16.56
C PRO A 471 27.55 10.45 17.80
N SER A 472 28.30 10.47 18.90
CA SER A 472 27.80 10.05 20.21
C SER A 472 26.70 11.01 20.67
N GLY A 473 25.43 10.58 20.63
CA GLY A 473 24.31 11.35 21.17
C GLY A 473 22.90 11.01 20.66
N MET A 474 22.74 10.22 19.59
CA MET A 474 21.41 9.79 19.13
C MET A 474 21.11 8.35 19.56
N HIS A 475 20.25 8.23 20.58
CA HIS A 475 19.65 6.97 20.99
C HIS A 475 18.79 6.41 19.85
N ALA A 476 19.15 5.22 19.35
CA ALA A 476 18.27 4.44 18.51
C ALA A 476 17.17 3.83 19.40
N ILE A 477 15.91 4.04 19.03
CA ILE A 477 14.80 3.22 19.53
C ILE A 477 14.90 1.89 18.77
N THR A 478 15.55 0.90 19.38
CA THR A 478 15.66 -0.45 18.82
C THR A 478 14.44 -1.27 19.22
N ALA A 479 13.50 -1.46 18.29
CA ALA A 479 12.59 -2.60 18.35
C ALA A 479 13.29 -3.80 17.67
N LYS A 480 13.86 -4.70 18.46
CA LYS A 480 14.37 -5.98 17.97
C LYS A 480 13.20 -6.88 17.60
N THR A 481 12.98 -7.08 16.31
CA THR A 481 12.21 -8.23 15.83
C THR A 481 12.98 -8.88 14.69
N SER A 482 13.60 -10.04 14.97
CA SER A 482 14.23 -10.87 13.96
C SER A 482 13.13 -11.56 13.14
N LEU A 483 12.85 -11.03 11.94
CA LEU A 483 12.06 -11.73 10.93
C LEU A 483 12.98 -12.03 9.75
N ARG A 484 13.14 -13.33 9.44
CA ARG A 484 13.80 -13.78 8.22
C ARG A 484 13.05 -13.19 7.03
N LEU A 485 13.67 -12.22 6.37
CA LEU A 485 13.20 -11.64 5.13
C LEU A 485 13.45 -12.64 4.00
N ASN A 486 12.43 -13.43 3.65
CA ASN A 486 12.33 -13.94 2.29
C ASN A 486 11.96 -12.75 1.41
N VAL A 487 12.97 -12.18 0.76
CA VAL A 487 12.79 -11.23 -0.33
C VAL A 487 12.21 -12.04 -1.50
N MET A 488 10.88 -12.11 -1.60
CA MET A 488 10.25 -12.35 -2.89
C MET A 488 10.28 -11.02 -3.63
N TYR A 489 11.03 -11.01 -4.72
CA TYR A 489 11.12 -9.93 -5.71
C TYR A 489 9.79 -9.71 -6.43
#